data_AF-A0A1H7CHV1-F1
#
_entry.id   AF-A0A1H7CHV1-F1
#
_cell.length_a   1.000
_cell.length_b   1.000
_cell.length_c   1.000
_cell.angle_alpha   90.00
_cell.angle_beta   90.00
_cell.angle_gamma   90.00
#
_symmetry.space_group_name_H-M   'P 1'
#
loop_
_entity.id
_entity.type
_entity.pdbx_description
1 polymer ?
#
loop_
_entity_poly.entity_id
_entity_poly.type
_entity_poly.pdbx_seq_one_letter_code
_entity_poly.pdbx_strand_id
1 'polypeptide(L)'
;MTKLTVGPWIAAQKLPSRNVARDRLAFLERTRVRQATPTVAGFPLVGLGGSCGKPCFALPYTLTWDDQNTQALEALAGEFGCYVEYGVYPHLKLHENDQEVAAVQDWTTFATVYLRPGYDRAEELLVRLADTFRPAGN
;
A
#
# COMPACT_ATOMS: atom_id res chain seq x y z
N MET A 1 -30.84 6.35 -6.73
CA MET A 1 -29.46 6.65 -6.33
C MET A 1 -28.55 6.49 -7.53
N THR A 2 -27.91 7.55 -8.01
CA THR A 2 -26.85 7.46 -9.03
C THR A 2 -25.64 6.73 -8.43
N LYS A 3 -25.08 5.77 -9.17
CA LYS A 3 -23.88 5.03 -8.73
C LYS A 3 -22.68 5.97 -8.68
N LEU A 4 -21.74 5.72 -7.75
CA LEU A 4 -20.44 6.39 -7.70
C LEU A 4 -19.71 6.21 -9.04
N THR A 5 -19.30 7.31 -9.66
CA THR A 5 -18.70 7.32 -11.01
C THR A 5 -17.24 6.86 -11.05
N VAL A 6 -16.61 6.64 -9.90
CA VAL A 6 -15.20 6.24 -9.79
C VAL A 6 -14.95 4.73 -9.95
N GLY A 7 -16.01 3.92 -10.09
CA GLY A 7 -15.90 2.46 -10.19
C GLY A 7 -14.85 1.95 -11.19
N PRO A 8 -14.82 2.44 -12.45
CA PRO A 8 -13.80 2.06 -13.43
C PRO A 8 -12.37 2.41 -13.00
N TRP A 9 -12.17 3.60 -12.40
CA TRP A 9 -10.86 4.03 -11.91
C TRP A 9 -10.39 3.14 -10.75
N ILE A 10 -11.29 2.78 -9.81
CA ILE A 10 -10.97 1.86 -8.72
C ILE A 10 -10.63 0.47 -9.26
N ALA A 11 -11.37 -0.01 -10.27
CA ALA A 11 -11.15 -1.32 -10.87
C ALA A 11 -9.76 -1.43 -11.54
N ALA A 12 -9.27 -0.36 -12.18
CA ALA A 12 -7.94 -0.32 -12.78
C ALA A 12 -6.79 -0.50 -11.78
N GLN A 13 -7.02 -0.18 -10.49
CA GLN A 13 -6.03 -0.37 -9.43
C GLN A 13 -5.99 -1.80 -8.91
N LYS A 14 -7.10 -2.54 -9.06
CA LYS A 14 -7.23 -3.88 -8.49
C LYS A 14 -6.37 -4.88 -9.24
N LEU A 15 -5.93 -5.89 -8.50
CA LEU A 15 -5.20 -7.00 -9.07
C LEU A 15 -6.07 -7.73 -10.10
N PRO A 16 -5.62 -7.89 -11.37
CA PRO A 16 -6.43 -8.50 -12.42
C PRO A 16 -6.55 -10.01 -12.25
N SER A 17 -5.55 -10.67 -11.68
CA SER A 17 -5.59 -12.09 -11.32
C SER A 17 -4.58 -12.39 -10.21
N ARG A 18 -4.79 -13.47 -9.44
CA ARG A 18 -3.85 -13.88 -8.37
C ARG A 18 -2.45 -14.23 -8.90
N ASN A 19 -2.31 -14.61 -10.16
CA ASN A 19 -1.02 -15.01 -10.73
C ASN A 19 -0.03 -13.84 -10.83
N VAL A 20 -0.52 -12.60 -10.85
CA VAL A 20 0.33 -11.40 -10.89
C VAL A 20 0.42 -10.71 -9.53
N ALA A 21 -0.02 -11.37 -8.45
CA ALA A 21 -0.04 -10.80 -7.10
C ALA A 21 1.37 -10.43 -6.59
N ARG A 22 2.43 -11.04 -7.12
CA ARG A 22 3.82 -10.75 -6.76
C ARG A 22 4.60 -10.10 -7.90
N ASP A 23 3.91 -9.67 -8.96
CA ASP A 23 4.54 -9.00 -10.09
C ASP A 23 4.64 -7.50 -9.82
N ARG A 24 5.86 -7.08 -9.44
CA ARG A 24 6.21 -5.68 -9.15
C ARG A 24 6.00 -4.76 -10.36
N LEU A 25 6.29 -5.23 -11.57
CA LEU A 25 6.14 -4.42 -12.78
C LEU A 25 4.66 -4.22 -13.12
N ALA A 26 3.85 -5.27 -13.01
CA ALA A 26 2.40 -5.17 -13.18
C ALA A 26 1.78 -4.24 -12.13
N PHE A 27 2.32 -4.21 -10.90
CA PHE A 27 1.90 -3.25 -9.87
C PHE A 27 2.24 -1.81 -10.24
N LEU A 28 3.49 -1.54 -10.61
CA LEU A 28 3.94 -0.19 -10.99
C LEU A 28 3.17 0.35 -12.20
N GLU A 29 2.80 -0.50 -13.15
CA GLU A 29 1.96 -0.07 -14.27
C GLU A 29 0.57 0.37 -13.81
N ARG A 30 -0.04 -0.38 -12.87
CA ARG A 30 -1.30 0.02 -12.24
C ARG A 30 -1.14 1.26 -11.37
N THR A 31 0.04 1.53 -10.80
CA THR A 31 0.19 2.72 -9.95
C THR A 31 0.25 4.03 -10.75
N ARG A 32 0.68 3.99 -12.01
CA ARG A 32 0.75 5.20 -12.86
C ARG A 32 -0.60 5.94 -13.00
N VAL A 33 -1.72 5.22 -13.06
CA VAL A 33 -3.06 5.83 -13.16
C VAL A 33 -3.48 6.64 -11.91
N ARG A 34 -2.74 6.55 -10.80
CA ARG A 34 -3.01 7.29 -9.55
C ARG A 34 -2.64 8.77 -9.65
N GLN A 35 -1.79 9.14 -10.61
CA GLN A 35 -1.37 10.53 -10.84
C GLN A 35 -2.56 11.45 -11.18
N ALA A 36 -3.64 10.91 -11.73
CA ALA A 36 -4.89 11.62 -12.01
C ALA A 36 -6.00 11.07 -11.10
N THR A 37 -6.06 11.58 -9.87
CA THR A 37 -7.06 11.16 -8.88
C THR A 37 -8.41 11.86 -9.10
N PRO A 38 -9.53 11.12 -9.19
CA PRO A 38 -10.83 11.69 -9.53
C PRO A 38 -11.46 12.47 -8.37
N THR A 39 -12.38 13.37 -8.72
CA THR A 39 -13.27 14.08 -7.79
C THR A 39 -14.71 13.63 -8.03
N VAL A 40 -15.48 13.41 -6.96
CA VAL A 40 -16.91 13.07 -7.04
C VAL A 40 -17.70 14.05 -6.20
N ALA A 41 -18.72 14.67 -6.80
CA ALA A 41 -19.58 15.65 -6.12
C ALA A 41 -18.80 16.79 -5.44
N GLY A 42 -17.65 17.19 -6.01
CA GLY A 42 -16.78 18.23 -5.45
C GLY A 42 -15.79 17.74 -4.38
N PHE A 43 -15.79 16.46 -4.02
CA PHE A 43 -14.88 15.88 -3.04
C PHE A 43 -13.77 15.06 -3.72
N PRO A 44 -12.48 15.32 -3.43
CA PRO A 44 -11.39 14.52 -3.97
C PRO A 44 -11.41 13.11 -3.38
N LEU A 45 -11.16 12.10 -4.20
CA LEU A 45 -10.85 10.78 -3.70
C LEU A 45 -9.47 10.84 -3.02
N VAL A 46 -9.36 10.40 -1.77
CA VAL A 46 -8.10 10.47 -1.00
C VAL A 46 -7.51 9.09 -0.72
N GLY A 47 -8.06 8.03 -1.30
CA GLY A 47 -7.57 6.67 -1.14
C GLY A 47 -8.67 5.62 -1.14
N LEU A 48 -8.31 4.40 -0.79
CA LEU A 48 -9.25 3.30 -0.59
C LEU A 48 -9.21 2.86 0.87
N GLY A 49 -10.37 2.53 1.42
CA GLY A 49 -10.44 2.06 2.80
C GLY A 49 -9.81 0.67 2.96
N GLY A 50 -8.97 0.51 3.99
CA GLY A 50 -8.52 -0.80 4.48
C GLY A 50 -9.58 -1.43 5.39
N SER A 51 -10.32 -2.42 4.89
CA SER A 51 -11.56 -2.92 5.53
C SER A 51 -11.39 -4.13 6.45
N CYS A 52 -10.29 -4.25 7.20
CA CYS A 52 -10.06 -5.43 8.05
C CYS A 52 -9.97 -5.12 9.56
N GLY A 53 -10.30 -3.90 10.00
CA GLY A 53 -10.20 -3.51 11.41
C GLY A 53 -8.77 -3.36 11.94
N LYS A 54 -7.77 -3.31 11.04
CA LYS A 54 -6.38 -3.04 11.40
C LYS A 54 -6.21 -1.58 11.81
N PRO A 55 -5.48 -1.26 12.89
CA PRO A 55 -5.07 0.11 13.16
C PRO A 55 -4.30 0.68 11.96
N CYS A 56 -4.57 1.95 11.67
CA CYS A 56 -3.98 2.70 10.57
C CYS A 56 -3.15 3.86 11.14
N PHE A 57 -1.91 3.96 10.70
CA PHE A 57 -0.95 4.96 11.14
C PHE A 57 -0.55 5.83 9.95
N ALA A 58 -0.52 7.14 10.16
CA ALA A 58 -0.04 8.09 9.17
C ALA A 58 1.49 8.23 9.27
N LEU A 59 2.19 8.15 8.15
CA LEU A 59 3.59 8.58 8.03
C LEU A 59 3.60 10.09 7.74
N PRO A 60 4.58 10.88 8.23
CA PRO A 60 4.56 12.34 8.12
C PRO A 60 4.93 12.88 6.72
N TYR A 61 4.76 12.09 5.67
CA TYR A 61 5.11 12.42 4.28
C TYR A 61 4.25 11.62 3.31
N THR A 62 4.16 12.09 2.06
CA THR A 62 3.57 11.34 0.95
C THR A 62 4.53 10.26 0.46
N LEU A 63 4.00 9.12 0.05
CA LEU A 63 4.75 8.06 -0.62
C LEU A 63 4.26 7.96 -2.07
N THR A 64 5.18 7.66 -2.99
CA THR A 64 4.86 7.28 -4.36
C THR A 64 5.47 5.92 -4.62
N TRP A 65 4.69 4.96 -5.13
CA TRP A 65 5.27 3.69 -5.57
C TRP A 65 6.00 3.84 -6.89
N ASP A 66 7.31 3.75 -6.81
CA ASP A 66 8.24 3.64 -7.91
C ASP A 66 9.11 2.38 -7.77
N ASP A 67 10.04 2.20 -8.71
CA ASP A 67 10.96 1.07 -8.71
C ASP A 67 11.80 1.00 -7.42
N GLN A 68 12.30 2.15 -6.95
CA GLN A 68 13.14 2.24 -5.76
C GLN A 68 12.37 1.87 -4.48
N ASN A 69 11.20 2.47 -4.26
CA ASN A 69 10.40 2.24 -3.06
C ASN A 69 9.83 0.82 -3.02
N THR A 70 9.51 0.24 -4.18
CA THR A 70 9.08 -1.17 -4.22
C THR A 70 10.22 -2.12 -3.87
N GLN A 71 11.43 -1.90 -4.39
CA GLN A 71 12.61 -2.70 -4.00
C GLN A 71 12.96 -2.53 -2.51
N ALA A 72 12.88 -1.30 -1.98
CA ALA A 72 13.13 -1.02 -0.57
C ALA A 72 12.12 -1.75 0.33
N LEU A 73 10.85 -1.80 -0.07
CA LEU A 73 9.83 -2.57 0.63
C LEU A 73 10.13 -4.08 0.62
N GLU A 74 10.54 -4.62 -0.52
CA GLU A 74 10.87 -6.04 -0.67
C GLU A 74 12.06 -6.43 0.20
N ALA A 75 13.11 -5.60 0.20
CA ALA A 75 14.27 -5.81 1.07
C ALA A 75 13.87 -5.80 2.54
N LEU A 76 13.08 -4.79 2.96
CA LEU A 76 12.58 -4.70 4.33
C LEU A 76 11.69 -5.90 4.68
N ALA A 77 10.81 -6.34 3.78
CA ALA A 77 9.96 -7.50 4.00
C ALA A 77 10.82 -8.75 4.28
N GLY A 78 11.91 -8.93 3.54
CA GLY A 78 12.88 -10.01 3.78
C GLY A 78 13.44 -10.04 5.21
N GLU A 79 13.76 -8.88 5.80
CA GLU A 79 14.24 -8.77 7.19
C GLU A 79 13.21 -9.21 8.24
N PHE A 80 11.92 -9.17 7.89
CA PHE A 80 10.81 -9.59 8.75
C PHE A 80 10.26 -10.97 8.39
N GLY A 81 10.97 -11.73 7.53
CA GLY A 81 10.51 -13.05 7.07
C GLY A 81 9.22 -12.98 6.26
N CYS A 82 9.00 -11.86 5.57
CA CYS A 82 7.83 -11.58 4.75
C CYS A 82 8.16 -11.56 3.26
N TYR A 83 7.15 -11.81 2.44
CA TYR A 83 7.13 -11.40 1.04
C TYR A 83 6.12 -10.28 0.84
N VAL A 84 6.26 -9.57 -0.28
CA VAL A 84 5.32 -8.53 -0.70
C VAL A 84 4.30 -9.10 -1.68
N GLU A 85 3.02 -8.87 -1.39
CA GLU A 85 1.92 -9.06 -2.33
C GLU A 85 1.38 -7.70 -2.78
N TYR A 86 1.43 -7.44 -4.07
CA TYR A 86 1.02 -6.20 -4.71
C TYR A 86 -0.47 -6.23 -5.09
N GLY A 87 -1.34 -6.03 -4.10
CA GLY A 87 -2.78 -5.87 -4.31
C GLY A 87 -3.16 -4.52 -4.89
N VAL A 88 -4.15 -3.88 -4.25
CA VAL A 88 -4.49 -2.47 -4.46
C VAL A 88 -3.35 -1.58 -3.96
N TYR A 89 -2.78 -1.93 -2.83
CA TYR A 89 -1.55 -1.39 -2.28
C TYR A 89 -0.70 -2.59 -1.82
N PRO A 90 0.61 -2.44 -1.56
CA PRO A 90 1.46 -3.56 -1.14
C PRO A 90 1.07 -4.09 0.25
N HIS A 91 1.09 -5.41 0.38
CA HIS A 91 0.83 -6.15 1.62
C HIS A 91 2.06 -6.98 1.99
N LEU A 92 2.47 -6.94 3.25
CA LEU A 92 3.54 -7.78 3.79
C LEU A 92 2.91 -9.02 4.40
N LYS A 93 3.32 -10.19 3.92
CA LYS A 93 2.82 -11.49 4.37
C LYS A 93 3.96 -12.38 4.82
N LEU A 94 3.80 -13.04 5.97
CA LEU A 94 4.79 -13.97 6.50
C LEU A 94 4.95 -15.17 5.57
N HIS A 95 6.20 -15.59 5.34
CA HIS A 95 6.50 -16.81 4.59
C HIS A 95 5.98 -18.08 5.28
N GLU A 96 5.90 -18.07 6.60
CA GLU A 96 5.53 -19.24 7.41
C GLU A 96 4.07 -19.68 7.19
N ASN A 97 3.15 -18.73 7.05
CA ASN A 97 1.71 -19.01 7.08
C ASN A 97 0.84 -18.07 6.23
N ASP A 98 1.44 -17.30 5.33
CA ASP A 98 0.77 -16.29 4.49
C ASP A 98 -0.02 -15.22 5.26
N GLN A 99 0.22 -15.08 6.57
CA GLN A 99 -0.47 -14.08 7.38
C GLN A 99 -0.03 -12.68 6.96
N GLU A 100 -1.00 -11.86 6.54
CA GLU A 100 -0.78 -10.44 6.32
C GLU A 100 -0.54 -9.73 7.65
N VAL A 101 0.64 -9.13 7.80
CA VAL A 101 1.07 -8.39 9.00
C VAL A 101 1.03 -6.88 8.80
N ALA A 102 1.19 -6.40 7.56
CA ALA A 102 1.12 -4.98 7.23
C ALA A 102 0.58 -4.72 5.82
N ALA A 103 0.10 -3.50 5.59
CA ALA A 103 -0.16 -2.98 4.25
C ALA A 103 0.15 -1.48 4.17
N VAL A 104 0.70 -1.01 3.05
CA VAL A 104 1.24 0.35 2.92
C VAL A 104 0.55 1.09 1.77
N GLN A 105 -0.19 2.14 2.06
CA GLN A 105 -0.99 2.90 1.08
C GLN A 105 -0.39 4.29 0.82
N ASP A 106 -0.34 4.66 -0.46
CA ASP A 106 0.33 5.84 -1.04
C ASP A 106 -0.63 6.97 -1.46
N TRP A 107 -1.94 6.72 -1.53
CA TRP A 107 -2.93 7.64 -2.16
C TRP A 107 -3.48 8.74 -1.30
N THR A 108 -3.14 8.71 -0.03
CA THR A 108 -3.57 9.68 0.96
C THR A 108 -2.64 10.89 0.94
N THR A 109 -3.09 12.02 1.50
CA THR A 109 -2.27 13.22 1.71
C THR A 109 -0.99 12.97 2.52
N PHE A 110 -0.89 11.80 3.13
CA PHE A 110 0.24 11.22 3.84
C PHE A 110 0.22 9.72 3.55
N ALA A 111 1.36 9.02 3.52
CA ALA A 111 1.34 7.57 3.42
C ALA A 111 0.68 6.96 4.67
N THR A 112 -0.02 5.84 4.49
CA THR A 112 -0.70 5.14 5.58
C THR A 112 -0.20 3.71 5.70
N VAL A 113 0.03 3.26 6.93
CA VAL A 113 0.44 1.88 7.23
C VAL A 113 -0.65 1.25 8.08
N TYR A 114 -1.21 0.14 7.59
CA TYR A 114 -2.13 -0.70 8.34
C TYR A 114 -1.35 -1.85 8.97
N LEU A 115 -1.51 -2.11 10.27
CA LEU A 115 -0.78 -3.17 10.98
C LEU A 115 -1.71 -4.19 11.61
N ARG A 116 -1.30 -5.46 11.63
CA ARG A 116 -1.99 -6.50 12.39
C ARG A 116 -1.71 -6.32 13.89
N PRO A 117 -2.72 -6.15 14.75
CA PRO A 117 -2.51 -5.96 16.19
C PRO A 117 -1.80 -7.12 16.90
N GLY A 118 -2.03 -8.35 16.45
CA GLY A 118 -1.42 -9.55 17.04
C GLY A 118 -0.06 -9.93 16.44
N TYR A 119 0.61 -9.02 15.72
CA TYR A 119 1.96 -9.27 15.22
C TYR A 119 3.00 -8.71 16.18
N ASP A 120 3.84 -9.58 16.76
CA ASP A 120 4.74 -9.22 17.86
C ASP A 120 5.75 -8.12 17.51
N ARG A 121 6.14 -8.02 16.23
CA ARG A 121 7.08 -7.01 15.73
C ARG A 121 6.40 -5.81 15.05
N ALA A 122 5.11 -5.57 15.31
CA ALA A 122 4.33 -4.53 14.62
C ALA A 122 4.90 -3.11 14.82
N GLU A 123 5.28 -2.74 16.03
CA GLU A 123 5.85 -1.41 16.31
C GLU A 123 7.22 -1.23 15.66
N GLU A 124 8.10 -2.24 15.76
CA GLU A 124 9.39 -2.25 15.09
C GLU A 124 9.22 -2.10 13.57
N LEU A 125 8.30 -2.86 12.98
CA LEU A 125 7.98 -2.79 11.56
C LEU A 125 7.48 -1.39 11.16
N LEU A 126 6.63 -0.77 11.98
CA LEU A 126 6.14 0.60 11.72
C LEU A 126 7.29 1.61 11.62
N VAL A 127 8.20 1.57 12.61
CA VAL A 127 9.36 2.46 12.66
C VAL A 127 10.27 2.22 11.45
N ARG A 128 10.57 0.96 11.13
CA ARG A 128 11.40 0.63 9.98
C ARG A 128 10.77 1.06 8.66
N LEU A 129 9.46 0.89 8.47
CA LEU A 129 8.74 1.42 7.31
C LEU A 129 8.82 2.95 7.23
N ALA A 130 8.68 3.64 8.37
CA ALA A 130 8.79 5.09 8.47
C ALA A 130 10.22 5.60 8.19
N ASP A 131 11.25 4.81 8.47
CA ASP A 131 12.64 5.16 8.17
C ASP A 131 12.99 4.85 6.72
N THR A 132 12.58 3.67 6.22
CA THR A 132 12.83 3.22 4.85
C THR A 132 12.24 4.17 3.81
N PHE A 133 11.02 4.68 4.04
CA PHE A 133 10.34 5.56 3.09
C PHE A 133 10.55 7.04 3.36
N ARG A 134 11.35 7.40 4.36
CA ARG A 134 11.60 8.80 4.67
C ARG A 134 12.26 9.46 3.46
N PRO A 135 11.68 10.54 2.90
CA PRO A 135 12.35 11.30 1.85
C PRO A 135 13.71 11.77 2.35
N ALA A 136 14.73 11.71 1.48
CA ALA A 136 15.97 12.41 1.76
C ALA A 136 15.63 13.89 1.98
N GLY A 137 15.99 14.45 3.13
CA GLY A 137 15.69 15.84 3.44
C GLY A 137 16.19 16.75 2.31
N ASN A 138 15.36 17.70 1.90
CA ASN A 138 15.81 18.80 1.04
C ASN A 138 16.89 19.63 1.72
#